data_AF-A0A7W8W2W2-F1
#
_entry.id   AF-A0A7W8W2W2-F1
#
_cell.length_a   1.000
_cell.length_b   1.000
_cell.length_c   1.000
_cell.angle_alpha   90.00
_cell.angle_beta   90.00
_cell.angle_gamma   90.00
#
_symmetry.space_group_name_H-M   'P 1'
#
loop_
_entity.id
_entity.type
_entity.pdbx_description
1 polymer ?
#
loop_
_entity_poly.entity_id
_entity_poly.type
_entity_poly.pdbx_seq_one_letter_code
_entity_poly.pdbx_strand_id
1 'polypeptide(L)'
;MQEAKVTKGSATRALRRRAGVVVSAAALLCTGTVLWMPSQAWAQSDAVKALAAPPPIQLPLKPSPEFAKFPRYVGTLGARPIVLRLGPKTDDPSGVHGEYQYTDSGEVILIAGDRDGDTLEVEESNDGTHITGNWVGKFAADGSLEGDRMNVDDSNPQEFNLKPLAAGQAVPLAGSAGGAATRPAAPSPQPAAANGAAAVPAPAPAAGGHPVGGVSNLQTGY
;
A
#
# COMPACT_ATOMS: atom_id res chain seq x y z
N MET A 1 19.24 63.83 12.90
CA MET A 1 18.41 64.18 14.07
C MET A 1 17.48 63.01 14.38
N GLN A 2 17.48 62.62 15.65
CA GLN A 2 16.60 61.68 16.37
C GLN A 2 16.57 60.19 15.97
N GLU A 3 17.32 59.44 16.79
CA GLU A 3 17.01 58.09 17.24
C GLU A 3 15.87 58.09 18.26
N ALA A 4 15.08 57.00 18.31
CA ALA A 4 14.36 56.51 19.50
C ALA A 4 14.12 55.00 19.27
N LYS A 5 14.93 54.07 19.79
CA LYS A 5 14.93 53.46 21.15
C LYS A 5 13.59 52.85 21.63
N VAL A 6 13.65 51.51 21.79
CA VAL A 6 13.22 50.70 22.96
C VAL A 6 11.70 50.63 23.19
N THR A 7 11.06 49.47 23.38
CA THR A 7 11.05 48.76 24.68
C THR A 7 10.49 47.33 24.58
N LYS A 8 11.17 46.43 25.29
CA LYS A 8 10.84 45.04 25.65
C LYS A 8 9.69 44.99 26.66
N GLY A 9 8.71 44.09 26.48
CA GLY A 9 7.63 43.88 27.46
C GLY A 9 7.24 42.40 27.57
N SER A 10 7.80 41.74 28.59
CA SER A 10 7.43 40.40 29.07
C SER A 10 6.15 40.49 29.90
N ALA A 11 5.22 39.53 29.75
CA ALA A 11 4.19 39.27 30.77
C ALA A 11 3.73 37.79 30.77
N THR A 12 4.39 37.02 31.61
CA THR A 12 3.93 35.75 32.22
C THR A 12 2.51 35.86 32.77
N ARG A 13 1.63 34.90 32.42
CA ARG A 13 0.27 34.81 32.95
C ARG A 13 0.26 34.00 34.24
N ALA A 14 0.19 34.71 35.37
CA ALA A 14 0.12 34.14 36.70
C ALA A 14 -1.30 33.70 37.09
N LEU A 15 -1.34 32.51 37.66
CA LEU A 15 -2.29 31.88 38.58
C LEU A 15 -3.20 32.86 39.37
N ARG A 16 -4.51 32.60 39.41
CA ARG A 16 -5.41 33.09 40.48
C ARG A 16 -5.98 31.92 41.28
N ARG A 17 -5.56 31.87 42.53
CA ARG A 17 -6.14 31.12 43.65
C ARG A 17 -7.25 31.95 44.32
N ARG A 18 -8.36 31.30 44.71
CA ARG A 18 -9.17 31.56 45.92
C ARG A 18 -9.87 30.22 46.24
N ALA A 19 -9.46 29.40 47.21
CA ALA A 19 -9.45 29.58 48.67
C ALA A 19 -10.86 29.74 49.28
N GLY A 20 -11.31 28.67 49.93
CA GLY A 20 -12.48 28.59 50.82
C GLY A 20 -12.44 27.26 51.59
N VAL A 21 -11.91 27.31 52.81
CA VAL A 21 -11.86 26.26 53.86
C VAL A 21 -13.25 26.29 54.56
N VAL A 22 -13.85 25.21 55.08
CA VAL A 22 -13.69 24.65 56.44
C VAL A 22 -14.49 23.33 56.58
N VAL A 23 -13.77 22.27 56.96
CA VAL A 23 -14.03 21.20 57.96
C VAL A 23 -15.46 20.97 58.50
N SER A 24 -15.91 19.71 58.48
CA SER A 24 -16.35 18.98 59.69
C SER A 24 -16.54 17.48 59.45
N ALA A 25 -15.88 16.69 60.28
CA ALA A 25 -16.03 15.25 60.42
C ALA A 25 -17.16 14.95 61.41
N ALA A 26 -18.02 13.99 61.09
CA ALA A 26 -18.79 13.23 62.07
C ALA A 26 -19.17 11.88 61.46
N ALA A 27 -18.56 10.81 61.97
CA ALA A 27 -18.99 9.45 61.75
C ALA A 27 -20.12 9.11 62.73
N LEU A 28 -21.19 8.43 62.30
CA LEU A 28 -21.78 7.33 63.05
C LEU A 28 -22.75 6.51 62.19
N LEU A 29 -22.65 5.19 62.37
CA LEU A 29 -23.36 4.10 61.69
C LEU A 29 -24.86 4.06 62.01
N CYS A 30 -25.69 3.71 61.01
CA CYS A 30 -26.95 3.00 61.19
C CYS A 30 -27.34 2.27 59.90
N THR A 31 -27.54 0.96 60.03
CA THR A 31 -27.92 -0.03 59.02
C THR A 31 -29.37 0.13 58.56
N GLY A 32 -29.60 0.14 57.24
CA GLY A 32 -30.93 0.05 56.64
C GLY A 32 -30.90 -0.80 55.37
N THR A 33 -31.42 -2.03 55.46
CA THR A 33 -31.54 -2.97 54.35
C THR A 33 -32.62 -2.53 53.37
N VAL A 34 -32.23 -1.97 52.22
CA VAL A 34 -33.12 -1.83 51.06
C VAL A 34 -33.00 -3.11 50.24
N LEU A 35 -34.12 -3.84 50.09
CA LEU A 35 -34.23 -4.96 49.17
C LEU A 35 -33.96 -4.47 47.74
N TRP A 36 -32.80 -4.85 47.21
CA TRP A 36 -32.39 -4.62 45.84
C TRP A 36 -33.10 -5.66 44.96
N MET A 37 -34.17 -5.27 44.26
CA MET A 37 -34.72 -6.10 43.18
C MET A 37 -33.78 -5.99 41.97
N PRO A 38 -33.29 -7.11 41.39
CA PRO A 38 -32.36 -7.06 40.28
C PRO A 38 -33.11 -6.75 38.98
N SER A 39 -32.96 -5.53 38.47
CA SER A 39 -33.33 -5.14 37.10
C SER A 39 -32.35 -5.73 36.07
N GLN A 40 -31.98 -7.00 36.16
CA GLN A 40 -30.93 -7.61 35.32
C GLN A 40 -31.45 -8.37 34.09
N ALA A 41 -32.77 -8.47 33.89
CA ALA A 41 -33.33 -9.34 32.85
C ALA A 41 -33.20 -8.82 31.40
N TRP A 42 -32.89 -7.54 31.18
CA TRP A 42 -32.85 -6.94 29.83
C TRP A 42 -31.44 -6.69 29.26
N ALA A 43 -30.39 -6.77 30.09
CA ALA A 43 -29.01 -6.58 29.63
C ALA A 43 -28.37 -7.90 29.13
N GLN A 44 -28.87 -9.05 29.59
CA GLN A 44 -28.30 -10.36 29.25
C GLN A 44 -28.69 -10.82 27.83
N SER A 45 -29.86 -10.43 27.35
CA SER A 45 -30.39 -10.86 26.04
C SER A 45 -29.63 -10.26 24.86
N ASP A 46 -29.08 -9.05 25.01
CA ASP A 46 -28.34 -8.38 23.94
C ASP A 46 -26.89 -8.88 23.88
N ALA A 47 -26.24 -9.07 25.04
CA ALA A 47 -24.88 -9.58 25.12
C ALA A 47 -24.74 -11.02 24.58
N VAL A 48 -25.72 -11.89 24.82
CA VAL A 48 -25.71 -13.28 24.28
C VAL A 48 -25.95 -13.28 22.77
N LYS A 49 -26.78 -12.36 22.27
CA LYS A 49 -27.05 -12.22 20.82
C LYS A 49 -25.85 -11.61 20.08
N ALA A 50 -25.13 -10.69 20.70
CA ALA A 50 -23.89 -10.12 20.20
C ALA A 50 -22.74 -11.15 20.18
N LEU A 51 -22.67 -12.06 21.14
CA LEU A 51 -21.66 -13.14 21.18
C LEU A 51 -21.94 -14.28 20.18
N ALA A 52 -23.21 -14.42 19.74
CA ALA A 52 -23.63 -15.43 18.76
C ALA A 52 -23.69 -14.90 17.32
N ALA A 53 -23.46 -13.60 17.09
CA ALA A 53 -23.37 -13.06 15.76
C ALA A 53 -22.06 -13.53 15.11
N PRO A 54 -22.08 -14.16 13.92
CA PRO A 54 -20.85 -14.42 13.18
C PRO A 54 -20.12 -13.09 12.95
N PRO A 55 -18.78 -13.06 13.03
CA PRO A 55 -18.04 -11.84 12.78
C PRO A 55 -18.43 -11.30 11.39
N PRO A 56 -18.58 -9.97 11.24
CA PRO A 56 -18.89 -9.39 9.95
C PRO A 56 -17.86 -9.84 8.92
N ILE A 57 -18.35 -10.42 7.83
CA ILE A 57 -17.50 -10.85 6.72
C ILE A 57 -17.01 -9.57 6.02
N GLN A 58 -15.72 -9.26 6.18
CA GLN A 58 -15.07 -8.20 5.41
C GLN A 58 -14.76 -8.75 4.02
N LEU A 59 -15.43 -8.20 3.00
CA LEU A 59 -15.18 -8.60 1.62
C LEU A 59 -13.99 -7.81 1.08
N PRO A 60 -13.02 -8.46 0.39
CA PRO A 60 -11.90 -7.75 -0.19
C PRO A 60 -12.35 -6.67 -1.17
N LEU A 61 -11.68 -5.52 -1.12
CA LEU A 61 -11.92 -4.43 -2.05
C LEU A 61 -11.46 -4.80 -3.46
N LYS A 62 -12.13 -4.19 -4.44
CA LYS A 62 -11.75 -4.28 -5.85
C LYS A 62 -11.02 -3.00 -6.28
N PRO A 63 -10.07 -3.09 -7.21
CA PRO A 63 -9.44 -1.91 -7.78
C PRO A 63 -10.47 -0.91 -8.33
N SER A 64 -10.33 0.37 -7.99
CA SER A 64 -11.21 1.41 -8.52
C SER A 64 -10.69 1.92 -9.88
N PRO A 65 -11.54 1.97 -10.93
CA PRO A 65 -11.17 2.61 -12.20
C PRO A 65 -10.81 4.10 -12.04
N GLU A 66 -11.32 4.77 -11.01
CA GLU A 66 -11.08 6.20 -10.80
C GLU A 66 -9.61 6.49 -10.45
N PHE A 67 -8.95 5.56 -9.75
CA PHE A 67 -7.56 5.68 -9.32
C PHE A 67 -6.58 5.21 -10.38
N ALA A 68 -7.04 4.52 -11.44
CA ALA A 68 -6.18 4.03 -12.52
C ALA A 68 -5.46 5.15 -13.28
N LYS A 69 -5.99 6.38 -13.22
CA LYS A 69 -5.39 7.59 -13.83
C LYS A 69 -4.30 8.24 -12.97
N PHE A 70 -4.16 7.86 -11.71
CA PHE A 70 -3.23 8.51 -10.80
C PHE A 70 -1.78 8.09 -11.01
N PRO A 71 -0.82 8.95 -10.61
CA PRO A 71 0.57 8.57 -10.49
C PRO A 71 0.73 7.24 -9.75
N ARG A 72 1.59 6.38 -10.30
CA ARG A 72 1.88 5.06 -9.74
C ARG A 72 3.22 5.08 -9.05
N TYR A 73 3.30 4.46 -7.89
CA TYR A 73 4.53 4.18 -7.18
C TYR A 73 4.64 2.68 -6.93
N VAL A 74 5.83 2.12 -7.10
CA VAL A 74 6.10 0.69 -6.92
C VAL A 74 7.24 0.47 -5.96
N GLY A 75 7.13 -0.55 -5.14
CA GLY A 75 8.16 -0.88 -4.16
C GLY A 75 7.62 -1.81 -3.09
N THR A 76 8.02 -1.62 -1.85
CA THR A 76 7.66 -2.51 -0.74
C THR A 76 6.98 -1.76 0.40
N LEU A 77 6.07 -2.46 1.08
CA LEU A 77 5.54 -2.16 2.40
C LEU A 77 5.92 -3.34 3.31
N GLY A 78 6.81 -3.09 4.26
CA GLY A 78 7.57 -4.13 4.93
C GLY A 78 8.27 -5.03 3.89
N ALA A 79 8.06 -6.34 3.99
CA ALA A 79 8.60 -7.30 3.03
C ALA A 79 7.71 -7.49 1.78
N ARG A 80 6.52 -6.88 1.73
CA ARG A 80 5.51 -7.18 0.71
C ARG A 80 5.55 -6.16 -0.43
N PRO A 81 5.58 -6.61 -1.69
CA PRO A 81 5.61 -5.72 -2.84
C PRO A 81 4.23 -5.13 -3.14
N ILE A 82 4.17 -3.81 -3.30
CA ILE A 82 2.93 -3.06 -3.56
C ILE A 82 3.02 -2.14 -4.78
N VAL A 83 1.86 -1.81 -5.34
CA VAL A 83 1.66 -0.67 -6.24
C VAL A 83 0.73 0.32 -5.57
N LEU A 84 1.21 1.53 -5.30
CA LEU A 84 0.41 2.64 -4.82
C LEU A 84 -0.04 3.50 -6.01
N ARG A 85 -1.31 3.88 -6.03
CA ARG A 85 -1.89 4.91 -6.91
C ARG A 85 -2.37 6.04 -6.02
N LEU A 86 -1.75 7.21 -6.13
CA LEU A 86 -2.02 8.34 -5.25
C LEU A 86 -2.15 9.62 -6.07
N GLY A 87 -3.27 10.32 -5.92
CA GLY A 87 -3.57 11.56 -6.61
C GLY A 87 -4.24 12.59 -5.70
N PRO A 88 -4.35 13.85 -6.16
CA PRO A 88 -5.00 14.90 -5.38
C PRO A 88 -6.52 14.66 -5.28
N LYS A 89 -7.10 15.04 -4.13
CA LYS A 89 -8.55 15.20 -3.98
C LYS A 89 -9.02 16.41 -4.79
N THR A 90 -10.26 16.38 -5.28
CA THR A 90 -10.80 17.46 -6.13
C THR A 90 -11.35 18.63 -5.33
N ASP A 91 -11.71 18.38 -4.08
CA ASP A 91 -12.40 19.26 -3.14
C ASP A 91 -11.47 19.86 -2.08
N ASP A 92 -10.25 19.35 -1.98
CA ASP A 92 -9.25 19.76 -1.00
C ASP A 92 -7.86 19.88 -1.65
N PRO A 93 -7.25 21.08 -1.71
CA PRO A 93 -5.93 21.28 -2.31
C PRO A 93 -4.76 20.55 -1.64
N SER A 94 -4.81 20.29 -0.33
CA SER A 94 -3.78 19.48 0.36
C SER A 94 -4.13 18.00 0.36
N GLY A 95 -5.40 17.69 0.16
CA GLY A 95 -5.92 16.33 0.21
C GLY A 95 -5.37 15.43 -0.89
N VAL A 96 -5.02 14.21 -0.53
CA VAL A 96 -4.66 13.12 -1.44
C VAL A 96 -5.50 11.88 -1.17
N HIS A 97 -5.71 11.08 -2.21
CA HIS A 97 -6.41 9.80 -2.10
C HIS A 97 -5.97 8.78 -3.16
N GLY A 98 -6.32 7.53 -2.91
CA GLY A 98 -6.22 6.47 -3.90
C GLY A 98 -6.27 5.09 -3.27
N GLU A 99 -5.45 4.20 -3.79
CA GLU A 99 -5.39 2.81 -3.37
C GLU A 99 -3.96 2.28 -3.48
N TYR A 100 -3.61 1.30 -2.65
CA TYR A 100 -2.48 0.42 -2.96
C TYR A 100 -2.95 -1.01 -3.16
N GLN A 101 -2.20 -1.76 -3.97
CA GLN A 101 -2.45 -3.15 -4.25
C GLN A 101 -1.21 -3.97 -3.94
N TYR A 102 -1.38 -5.02 -3.15
CA TYR A 102 -0.35 -6.03 -2.97
C TYR A 102 -0.18 -6.83 -4.28
N THR A 103 1.02 -6.85 -4.83
CA THR A 103 1.28 -7.51 -6.12
C THR A 103 1.33 -9.04 -6.03
N ASP A 104 1.48 -9.58 -4.82
CA ASP A 104 1.51 -11.01 -4.54
C ASP A 104 0.10 -11.61 -4.41
N SER A 105 -0.84 -10.90 -3.78
CA SER A 105 -2.21 -11.37 -3.53
C SER A 105 -3.29 -10.67 -4.37
N GLY A 106 -3.00 -9.49 -4.91
CA GLY A 106 -3.99 -8.61 -5.54
C GLY A 106 -4.93 -7.91 -4.56
N GLU A 107 -4.68 -8.04 -3.25
CA GLU A 107 -5.44 -7.36 -2.20
C GLU A 107 -5.33 -5.85 -2.36
N VAL A 108 -6.47 -5.17 -2.30
CA VAL A 108 -6.60 -3.72 -2.50
C VAL A 108 -6.95 -3.06 -1.18
N ILE A 109 -6.28 -1.95 -0.90
CA ILE A 109 -6.46 -1.17 0.30
C ILE A 109 -6.59 0.30 -0.10
N LEU A 110 -7.60 0.99 0.45
CA LEU A 110 -7.81 2.41 0.22
C LEU A 110 -6.89 3.24 1.10
N ILE A 111 -6.48 4.39 0.58
CA ILE A 111 -5.62 5.32 1.30
C ILE A 111 -6.06 6.76 1.04
N ALA A 112 -6.11 7.58 2.09
CA ALA A 112 -6.49 8.98 1.97
C ALA A 112 -5.93 9.82 3.12
N GLY A 113 -5.65 11.09 2.86
CA GLY A 113 -5.15 12.02 3.86
C GLY A 113 -4.65 13.29 3.20
N ASP A 114 -3.51 13.78 3.64
CA ASP A 114 -2.94 15.07 3.26
C ASP A 114 -1.50 14.95 2.80
N ARG A 115 -1.12 15.88 1.92
CA ARG A 115 0.26 16.14 1.55
C ARG A 115 0.58 17.61 1.79
N ASP A 116 1.53 17.88 2.67
CA ASP A 116 2.09 19.20 2.90
C ASP A 116 3.56 19.24 2.47
N GLY A 117 3.83 19.92 1.35
CA GLY A 117 5.15 19.97 0.74
C GLY A 117 5.68 18.57 0.35
N ASP A 118 6.74 18.14 1.03
CA ASP A 118 7.35 16.83 0.89
C ASP A 118 6.79 15.79 1.86
N THR A 119 5.97 16.17 2.84
CA THR A 119 5.44 15.26 3.86
C THR A 119 4.09 14.67 3.42
N LEU A 120 3.91 13.38 3.69
CA LEU A 120 2.68 12.62 3.44
C LEU A 120 2.16 12.08 4.77
N GLU A 121 0.89 12.35 5.08
CA GLU A 121 0.17 11.78 6.22
C GLU A 121 -1.15 11.21 5.71
N VAL A 122 -1.32 9.90 5.73
CA VAL A 122 -2.51 9.24 5.17
C VAL A 122 -2.97 8.07 6.01
N GLU A 123 -4.26 7.82 5.98
CA GLU A 123 -4.94 6.75 6.67
C GLU A 123 -5.27 5.63 5.68
N GLU A 124 -5.26 4.41 6.19
CA GLU A 124 -5.50 3.17 5.45
C GLU A 124 -6.88 2.60 5.78
N SER A 125 -7.60 2.07 4.79
CA SER A 125 -8.83 1.32 5.01
C SER A 125 -8.94 0.09 4.10
N ASN A 126 -9.24 -1.07 4.69
CA ASN A 126 -9.44 -2.32 3.96
C ASN A 126 -10.92 -2.57 3.57
N ASP A 127 -11.85 -1.72 3.99
CA ASP A 127 -13.28 -1.84 3.68
C ASP A 127 -13.95 -0.52 3.25
N GLY A 128 -13.21 0.59 3.26
CA GLY A 128 -13.68 1.93 2.92
C GLY A 128 -14.46 2.64 4.03
N THR A 129 -14.56 2.05 5.21
CA THR A 129 -15.34 2.57 6.34
C THR A 129 -14.59 2.60 7.66
N HIS A 130 -13.61 1.73 7.86
CA HIS A 130 -12.78 1.68 9.07
C HIS A 130 -11.32 1.96 8.74
N ILE A 131 -10.68 2.76 9.60
CA ILE A 131 -9.24 3.00 9.52
C ILE A 131 -8.52 1.79 10.12
N THR A 132 -7.58 1.22 9.38
CA THR A 132 -6.81 0.02 9.76
C THR A 132 -5.33 0.30 9.96
N GLY A 133 -4.86 1.49 9.60
CA GLY A 133 -3.48 1.91 9.79
C GLY A 133 -3.24 3.35 9.38
N ASN A 134 -2.09 3.87 9.81
CA ASN A 134 -1.64 5.23 9.58
C ASN A 134 -0.32 5.17 8.82
N TRP A 135 -0.09 6.06 7.87
CA TRP A 135 1.14 6.18 7.13
C TRP A 135 1.71 7.58 7.31
N VAL A 136 3.00 7.65 7.60
CA VAL A 136 3.77 8.89 7.61
C VAL A 136 4.98 8.71 6.70
N GLY A 137 5.16 9.61 5.75
CA GLY A 137 6.28 9.50 4.81
C GLY A 137 6.73 10.82 4.22
N LYS A 138 7.77 10.73 3.39
CA LYS A 138 8.35 11.87 2.68
C LYS A 138 8.60 11.56 1.22
N PHE A 139 8.34 12.55 0.38
CA PHE A 139 8.73 12.57 -1.02
C PHE A 139 10.15 13.11 -1.15
N ALA A 140 11.04 12.30 -1.70
CA ALA A 140 12.38 12.72 -2.10
C ALA A 140 12.33 13.57 -3.40
N ALA A 141 13.44 14.25 -3.70
CA ALA A 141 13.56 15.13 -4.86
C ALA A 141 13.44 14.39 -6.21
N ASP A 142 13.73 13.08 -6.25
CA ASP A 142 13.54 12.20 -7.40
C ASP A 142 12.10 11.66 -7.52
N GLY A 143 11.22 12.04 -6.59
CA GLY A 143 9.83 11.61 -6.51
C GLY A 143 9.63 10.29 -5.76
N SER A 144 10.68 9.65 -5.23
CA SER A 144 10.52 8.50 -4.34
C SER A 144 9.74 8.85 -3.09
N LEU A 145 8.98 7.89 -2.56
CA LEU A 145 8.17 8.03 -1.36
C LEU A 145 8.61 6.97 -0.35
N GLU A 146 9.09 7.40 0.82
CA GLU A 146 9.57 6.53 1.89
C GLU A 146 9.02 6.94 3.26
N GLY A 147 8.92 6.00 4.19
CA GLY A 147 8.34 6.25 5.51
C GLY A 147 7.88 4.97 6.21
N ASP A 148 6.95 5.13 7.15
CA ASP A 148 6.41 4.03 7.95
C ASP A 148 4.88 3.97 7.89
N ARG A 149 4.37 2.74 7.86
CA ARG A 149 2.97 2.40 8.10
C ARG A 149 2.84 1.76 9.46
N MET A 150 1.95 2.27 10.30
CA MET A 150 1.64 1.75 11.63
C MET A 150 0.19 1.28 11.72
N ASN A 151 -0.12 0.52 12.75
CA ASN A 151 -1.50 0.32 13.19
C ASN A 151 -2.07 1.64 13.75
N VAL A 152 -3.39 1.68 13.98
CA VAL A 152 -4.09 2.87 14.50
C VAL A 152 -3.60 3.31 15.89
N ASP A 153 -3.08 2.37 16.68
CA ASP A 153 -2.49 2.61 17.99
C ASP A 153 -0.96 2.88 17.94
N ASP A 154 -0.46 3.25 16.76
CA ASP A 154 0.96 3.49 16.44
C ASP A 154 1.88 2.28 16.64
N SER A 155 1.31 1.08 16.82
CA SER A 155 2.08 -0.15 16.94
C SER A 155 2.48 -0.73 15.57
N ASN A 156 3.44 -1.66 15.58
CA ASN A 156 3.89 -2.42 14.41
C ASN A 156 4.27 -1.55 13.19
N PRO A 157 5.26 -0.66 13.33
CA PRO A 157 5.76 0.13 12.21
C PRO A 157 6.34 -0.79 11.13
N GLN A 158 5.93 -0.53 9.90
CA GLN A 158 6.39 -1.20 8.70
C GLN A 158 6.94 -0.15 7.74
N GLU A 159 8.24 -0.20 7.51
CA GLU A 159 8.89 0.67 6.53
C GLU A 159 8.30 0.45 5.14
N PHE A 160 8.12 1.52 4.37
CA PHE A 160 7.86 1.45 2.94
C PHE A 160 8.89 2.25 2.15
N ASN A 161 9.19 1.77 0.95
CA ASN A 161 10.04 2.48 -0.01
C ASN A 161 9.46 2.30 -1.41
N LEU A 162 9.01 3.40 -2.01
CA LEU A 162 8.25 3.40 -3.25
C LEU A 162 8.92 4.34 -4.27
N LYS A 163 8.97 3.89 -5.52
CA LYS A 163 9.54 4.65 -6.63
C LYS A 163 8.48 4.99 -7.67
N PRO A 164 8.49 6.20 -8.26
CA PRO A 164 7.60 6.54 -9.36
C PRO A 164 7.71 5.54 -10.51
N LEU A 165 6.57 5.09 -11.01
CA LEU A 165 6.47 4.24 -12.19
C LEU A 165 5.92 5.06 -13.35
N ALA A 166 6.71 5.18 -14.43
CA ALA A 166 6.31 5.94 -15.60
C ALA A 166 4.96 5.46 -16.18
N ALA A 167 4.18 6.38 -16.75
CA ALA A 167 2.93 6.05 -17.41
C ALA A 167 3.17 5.02 -18.53
N GLY A 168 2.33 3.98 -18.60
CA GLY A 168 2.48 2.90 -19.58
C GLY A 168 3.53 1.83 -19.24
N GLN A 169 4.40 2.06 -18.26
CA GLN A 169 5.36 1.03 -17.82
C GLN A 169 4.62 -0.11 -17.09
N ALA A 170 5.04 -1.35 -17.34
CA ALA A 170 4.50 -2.52 -16.64
C ALA A 170 4.93 -2.52 -15.18
N VAL A 171 4.04 -2.98 -14.30
CA VAL A 171 4.36 -3.23 -12.89
C VAL A 171 5.27 -4.45 -12.82
N PRO A 172 6.45 -4.35 -12.17
CA PRO A 172 7.28 -5.52 -11.95
C PRO A 172 6.54 -6.54 -11.10
N LEU A 173 6.41 -7.78 -11.59
CA LEU A 173 5.83 -8.85 -10.79
C LEU A 173 6.82 -9.26 -9.69
N ALA A 174 6.29 -9.51 -8.49
CA ALA A 174 7.02 -10.10 -7.39
C ALA A 174 7.61 -11.45 -7.85
N GLY A 175 8.91 -11.48 -8.12
CA GLY A 175 9.61 -12.65 -8.67
C GLY A 175 10.41 -12.40 -9.95
N SER A 176 10.27 -11.24 -10.61
CA SER A 176 11.09 -10.90 -11.79
C SER A 176 12.46 -10.29 -11.43
N ALA A 177 12.68 -9.90 -10.17
CA ALA A 177 13.97 -9.41 -9.66
C ALA A 177 14.89 -10.58 -9.25
N GLY A 178 15.09 -11.53 -10.16
CA GLY A 178 15.90 -12.73 -9.93
C GLY A 178 16.31 -13.38 -11.25
N GLY A 179 17.13 -12.69 -12.06
CA GLY A 179 17.49 -13.21 -13.37
C GLY A 179 18.46 -12.38 -14.20
N ALA A 180 19.47 -11.78 -13.57
CA ALA A 180 20.65 -11.30 -14.28
C ALA A 180 21.91 -11.98 -13.72
N ALA A 181 21.88 -13.31 -13.65
CA ALA A 181 23.10 -14.11 -13.60
C ALA A 181 23.60 -14.27 -15.04
N THR A 182 24.74 -13.65 -15.29
CA THR A 182 25.60 -13.72 -16.47
C THR A 182 25.55 -15.10 -17.15
N ARG A 183 24.82 -15.21 -18.26
CA ARG A 183 24.99 -16.35 -19.17
C ARG A 183 26.24 -16.05 -20.02
N PRO A 184 27.23 -16.95 -20.08
CA PRO A 184 28.40 -16.73 -20.94
C PRO A 184 27.95 -16.67 -22.40
N ALA A 185 28.47 -15.69 -23.13
CA ALA A 185 28.28 -15.55 -24.57
C ALA A 185 28.77 -16.81 -25.28
N ALA A 186 27.89 -17.42 -26.07
CA ALA A 186 28.28 -18.43 -27.06
C ALA A 186 29.05 -17.74 -28.20
N PRO A 187 30.15 -18.34 -28.71
CA PRO A 187 30.96 -17.71 -29.74
C PRO A 187 30.21 -17.68 -31.08
N SER A 188 30.23 -16.53 -31.74
CA SER A 188 29.77 -16.33 -33.11
C SER A 188 30.63 -17.15 -34.08
N PRO A 189 30.05 -17.88 -35.05
CA PRO A 189 30.83 -18.51 -36.11
C PRO A 189 31.36 -17.46 -37.08
N GLN A 190 32.68 -17.37 -37.19
CA GLN A 190 33.42 -16.55 -38.15
C GLN A 190 33.26 -17.11 -39.58
N PRO A 191 32.99 -16.29 -40.61
CA PRO A 191 32.92 -16.78 -41.99
C PRO A 191 34.33 -17.05 -42.55
N ALA A 192 34.59 -18.28 -42.98
CA ALA A 192 35.81 -18.64 -43.69
C ALA A 192 35.74 -18.17 -45.15
N ALA A 193 36.75 -17.41 -45.57
CA ALA A 193 36.98 -16.99 -46.94
C ALA A 193 37.33 -18.18 -47.84
N ALA A 194 36.86 -18.08 -49.08
CA ALA A 194 36.98 -19.05 -50.17
C ALA A 194 38.43 -19.37 -50.54
N ASN A 195 38.64 -20.60 -51.04
CA ASN A 195 39.58 -20.91 -52.13
C ASN A 195 39.27 -22.28 -52.77
N GLY A 196 38.86 -22.24 -54.04
CA GLY A 196 39.45 -23.02 -55.13
C GLY A 196 39.18 -24.54 -55.28
N ALA A 197 38.46 -24.85 -56.36
CA ALA A 197 38.71 -25.93 -57.34
C ALA A 197 37.89 -27.24 -57.29
N ALA A 198 37.00 -27.34 -58.29
CA ALA A 198 36.71 -28.45 -59.21
C ALA A 198 36.18 -29.81 -58.69
N ALA A 199 34.91 -30.13 -59.03
CA ALA A 199 34.52 -31.25 -59.91
C ALA A 199 32.98 -31.38 -60.03
N VAL A 200 32.48 -31.75 -61.21
CA VAL A 200 31.10 -32.17 -61.60
C VAL A 200 31.30 -33.56 -62.28
N PRO A 201 30.35 -34.54 -62.39
CA PRO A 201 28.87 -34.45 -62.44
C PRO A 201 28.00 -35.57 -61.76
N ALA A 202 26.68 -35.28 -61.60
CA ALA A 202 25.40 -36.07 -61.72
C ALA A 202 25.27 -37.56 -61.26
N PRO A 203 24.07 -38.22 -61.20
CA PRO A 203 22.64 -37.81 -61.25
C PRO A 203 21.74 -38.39 -60.09
N ALA A 204 20.43 -38.08 -60.09
CA ALA A 204 19.35 -38.66 -59.23
C ALA A 204 19.07 -40.16 -59.56
N PRO A 205 18.31 -41.02 -58.79
CA PRO A 205 16.92 -40.76 -58.32
C PRO A 205 16.37 -41.53 -57.07
N ALA A 206 15.11 -41.21 -56.74
CA ALA A 206 14.01 -42.09 -56.28
C ALA A 206 13.89 -42.66 -54.84
N ALA A 207 12.64 -42.56 -54.38
CA ALA A 207 11.83 -43.56 -53.67
C ALA A 207 11.76 -43.55 -52.13
N GLY A 208 10.56 -43.27 -51.63
CA GLY A 208 9.88 -44.21 -50.74
C GLY A 208 9.52 -43.70 -49.34
N GLY A 209 8.22 -43.51 -49.08
CA GLY A 209 7.68 -43.57 -47.72
C GLY A 209 6.55 -42.58 -47.41
N HIS A 210 5.30 -42.99 -47.65
CA HIS A 210 4.09 -42.50 -46.96
C HIS A 210 3.65 -43.57 -45.92
N PRO A 211 2.61 -43.35 -45.10
CA PRO A 211 2.33 -42.31 -44.09
C PRO A 211 1.89 -42.95 -42.74
N VAL A 212 1.50 -42.15 -41.74
CA VAL A 212 0.29 -42.27 -40.86
C VAL A 212 0.55 -41.81 -39.41
N GLY A 213 -0.14 -40.73 -39.01
CA GLY A 213 -0.20 -40.35 -37.59
C GLY A 213 -0.53 -38.88 -37.32
N GLY A 214 -1.72 -38.41 -37.75
CA GLY A 214 -2.37 -37.26 -37.13
C GLY A 214 -2.20 -35.90 -37.83
N VAL A 215 -3.22 -35.54 -38.60
CA VAL A 215 -3.74 -34.17 -38.85
C VAL A 215 -2.79 -33.04 -39.28
N SER A 216 -2.83 -32.79 -40.59
CA SER A 216 -2.91 -31.50 -41.32
C SER A 216 -2.24 -30.24 -40.75
N ASN A 217 -1.31 -29.67 -41.52
CA ASN A 217 -1.26 -28.23 -41.79
C ASN A 217 -0.78 -28.00 -43.23
N LEU A 218 -1.74 -27.84 -44.14
CA LEU A 218 -1.53 -27.26 -45.46
C LEU A 218 -1.20 -25.78 -45.28
N GLN A 219 -0.03 -25.35 -45.76
CA GLN A 219 0.22 -23.95 -46.07
C GLN A 219 0.72 -23.88 -47.51
N THR A 220 -0.21 -23.59 -48.42
CA THR A 220 0.07 -23.21 -49.80
C THR A 220 0.55 -21.75 -49.79
N GLY A 221 1.81 -21.52 -50.15
CA GLY A 221 2.32 -20.22 -50.57
C GLY A 221 2.37 -20.20 -52.10
N TYR A 222 1.77 -19.15 -52.69
CA TYR A 222 1.75 -18.85 -54.12
C TYR A 222 3.12 -18.45 -54.65
#